data_AF-A0A067GKL7-F1
#
_entry.id   AF-A0A067GKL7-F1
#
_cell.length_a   1.000
_cell.length_b   1.000
_cell.length_c   1.000
_cell.angle_alpha   90.00
_cell.angle_beta   90.00
_cell.angle_gamma   90.00
#
_symmetry.space_group_name_H-M   'P 1'
#
loop_
_entity.id
_entity.type
_entity.pdbx_description
1 polymer ?
#
loop_
_entity_poly.entity_id
_entity_poly.type
_entity_poly.pdbx_seq_one_letter_code
_entity_poly.pdbx_strand_id
1 'polypeptide(L)'
;MSITASNDLNEETLDALNKQGHEVDAFGIGTYLVTCYAQAALGCVFKLVEINKQPRIKLSEDVSKVSIPCKKRSYRLYGKEGYPLVDIMTGENEPPPKVGERILCRHPFNESKRAYVVPQKVEELLKCYWPGSSDKRREDLPTLKDTRERCIKQLEQMRPDHMRRLNPTPYKVSVSAKLYDFIHFLWLNEAPVGELQ
;
A
#
# COMPACT_ATOMS: atom_id res chain seq x y z
N MET A 1 24.93 -31.06 -14.81
CA MET A 1 25.89 -29.93 -14.70
C MET A 1 25.05 -28.69 -14.59
N SER A 2 25.32 -27.78 -13.65
CA SER A 2 24.55 -26.54 -13.51
C SER A 2 25.24 -25.40 -14.26
N ILE A 3 24.48 -24.65 -15.07
CA ILE A 3 24.94 -23.48 -15.83
C ILE A 3 24.48 -22.21 -15.09
N THR A 4 25.43 -21.38 -14.67
CA THR A 4 25.14 -20.10 -14.02
C THR A 4 25.55 -18.94 -14.92
N ALA A 5 24.64 -17.98 -15.13
CA ALA A 5 24.91 -16.77 -15.90
C ALA A 5 24.95 -15.53 -15.01
N SER A 6 25.90 -14.64 -15.25
CA SER A 6 26.01 -13.33 -14.62
C SER A 6 26.68 -12.37 -15.58
N ASN A 7 25.99 -11.31 -16.02
CA ASN A 7 26.54 -10.14 -16.70
C ASN A 7 25.40 -9.18 -17.03
N ASP A 8 25.35 -7.99 -16.41
CA ASP A 8 24.35 -6.95 -16.70
C ASP A 8 22.89 -7.43 -16.86
N LEU A 9 22.51 -8.41 -16.05
CA LEU A 9 21.18 -9.00 -16.07
C LEU A 9 20.16 -8.07 -15.40
N ASN A 10 18.98 -8.00 -16.02
CA ASN A 10 17.81 -7.25 -15.57
C ASN A 10 16.53 -7.98 -16.03
N GLU A 11 15.36 -7.44 -15.71
CA GLU A 11 14.09 -8.08 -16.03
C GLU A 11 13.87 -8.25 -17.55
N GLU A 12 14.30 -7.30 -18.39
CA GLU A 12 14.17 -7.38 -19.85
C GLU A 12 15.03 -8.50 -20.45
N THR A 13 16.30 -8.56 -20.05
CA THR A 13 17.23 -9.59 -20.51
C THR A 13 16.81 -10.98 -20.03
N LEU A 14 16.35 -11.11 -18.79
CA LEU A 14 15.80 -12.37 -18.28
C LEU A 14 14.57 -12.83 -19.08
N ASP A 15 13.66 -11.91 -19.43
CA ASP A 15 12.48 -12.24 -20.24
C ASP A 15 12.87 -12.66 -21.67
N ALA A 16 13.86 -11.99 -22.27
CA ALA A 16 14.38 -12.34 -23.59
C ALA A 16 15.05 -13.71 -23.62
N LEU A 17 15.90 -14.01 -22.63
CA LEU A 17 16.53 -15.31 -22.47
C LEU A 17 15.45 -16.41 -22.33
N ASN A 18 14.46 -16.20 -21.45
CA ASN A 18 13.40 -17.19 -21.22
C ASN A 18 12.63 -17.51 -22.52
N LYS A 19 12.35 -16.49 -23.34
CA LYS A 19 11.69 -16.66 -24.65
C LYS A 19 12.53 -17.41 -25.68
N GLN A 20 13.85 -17.37 -25.55
CA GLN A 20 14.77 -18.09 -26.43
C GLN A 20 14.99 -19.55 -26.03
N GLY A 21 14.46 -19.98 -24.87
CA GLY A 21 14.64 -21.35 -24.38
C GLY A 21 16.08 -21.63 -23.94
N HIS A 22 16.68 -20.73 -23.15
CA HIS A 22 18.03 -20.92 -22.62
C HIS A 22 18.15 -22.16 -21.73
N GLU A 23 19.38 -22.66 -21.54
CA GLU A 23 19.71 -23.78 -20.64
C GLU A 23 20.34 -23.34 -19.30
N VAL A 24 20.31 -22.04 -18.97
CA VAL A 24 20.81 -21.49 -17.70
C VAL A 24 19.95 -21.94 -16.51
N ASP A 25 20.57 -22.47 -15.46
CA ASP A 25 19.91 -22.92 -14.22
C ASP A 25 19.87 -21.84 -13.13
N ALA A 26 20.82 -20.90 -13.13
CA ALA A 26 20.95 -19.88 -12.10
C ALA A 26 21.43 -18.53 -12.65
N PHE A 27 20.92 -17.44 -12.06
CA PHE A 27 21.26 -16.07 -12.46
C PHE A 27 21.91 -15.30 -11.30
N GLY A 28 23.10 -14.75 -11.55
CA GLY A 28 23.77 -13.79 -10.67
C GLY A 28 23.47 -12.36 -11.10
N ILE A 29 22.63 -11.66 -10.34
CA ILE A 29 22.20 -10.28 -10.65
C ILE A 29 22.85 -9.31 -9.66
N GLY A 30 23.72 -8.44 -10.18
CA GLY A 30 24.44 -7.44 -9.40
C GLY A 30 23.79 -6.06 -9.49
N THR A 31 24.44 -5.16 -10.23
CA THR A 31 24.16 -3.72 -10.29
C THR A 31 22.68 -3.37 -10.40
N TYR A 32 21.94 -4.00 -11.32
CA TYR A 32 20.52 -3.67 -11.56
C TYR A 32 19.64 -3.93 -10.33
N LEU A 33 19.87 -5.04 -9.62
CA LEU A 33 19.08 -5.42 -8.45
C LEU A 33 19.45 -4.57 -7.22
N VAL A 34 20.74 -4.43 -6.93
CA VAL A 34 21.18 -3.78 -5.68
C VAL A 34 21.02 -2.27 -5.68
N THR A 35 21.03 -1.65 -6.86
CA THR A 35 20.84 -0.19 -6.99
C THR A 35 19.41 0.21 -7.32
N CYS A 36 18.51 -0.76 -7.54
CA CYS A 36 17.19 -0.52 -8.12
C CYS A 36 17.29 0.36 -9.38
N TYR A 37 18.15 0.00 -10.33
CA TYR A 37 18.67 0.91 -11.36
C TYR A 37 17.60 1.72 -12.11
N ALA A 38 16.45 1.11 -12.43
CA ALA A 38 15.34 1.78 -13.11
C ALA A 38 14.66 2.89 -12.26
N GLN A 39 14.66 2.73 -10.94
CA GLN A 39 14.13 3.71 -9.99
C GLN A 39 14.82 3.56 -8.62
N ALA A 40 15.94 4.25 -8.45
CA ALA A 40 16.81 4.11 -7.27
C ALA A 40 16.19 4.60 -5.94
N ALA A 41 14.98 5.19 -5.98
CA ALA A 41 14.29 5.69 -4.80
C ALA A 41 12.78 5.38 -4.84
N LEU A 42 12.22 4.96 -3.70
CA LEU A 42 10.79 4.67 -3.58
C LEU A 42 9.92 5.92 -3.38
N GLY A 43 10.49 7.01 -2.85
CA GLY A 43 9.74 8.26 -2.59
C GLY A 43 8.91 8.26 -1.31
N CYS A 44 9.28 7.47 -0.29
CA CYS A 44 8.62 7.46 1.01
C CYS A 44 8.70 8.84 1.70
N VAL A 45 7.62 9.22 2.39
CA VAL A 45 7.54 10.49 3.14
C VAL A 45 7.07 10.25 4.57
N PHE A 46 7.54 11.09 5.49
CA PHE A 46 7.02 11.19 6.85
C PHE A 46 6.22 12.49 6.98
N LYS A 47 4.98 12.41 7.49
CA LYS A 47 4.08 13.56 7.64
C LYS A 47 3.39 13.51 9.00
N LEU A 48 3.34 14.65 9.67
CA LEU A 48 2.51 14.82 10.86
C LEU A 48 1.03 14.81 10.46
N VAL A 49 0.25 13.92 11.05
CA VAL A 49 -1.20 13.79 10.77
C VAL A 49 -2.06 14.21 11.96
N GLU A 50 -1.47 14.27 13.16
CA GLU A 50 -2.16 14.61 14.40
C GLU A 50 -1.14 15.08 15.46
N ILE A 51 -1.49 16.12 16.22
CA ILE A 51 -0.72 16.59 17.37
C ILE A 51 -1.68 17.00 18.48
N ASN A 52 -1.43 16.58 19.73
CA ASN A 52 -2.32 16.87 20.86
C ASN A 52 -3.79 16.51 20.60
N LYS A 53 -4.04 15.38 19.92
CA LYS A 53 -5.37 14.92 19.47
C LYS A 53 -6.07 15.84 18.46
N GLN A 54 -5.35 16.83 17.91
CA GLN A 54 -5.83 17.72 16.86
C GLN A 54 -5.31 17.25 15.50
N PRO A 55 -6.19 16.87 14.57
CA PRO A 55 -5.80 16.46 13.22
C PRO A 55 -5.06 17.58 12.46
N ARG A 56 -4.13 17.18 11.59
CA ARG A 56 -3.35 18.09 10.74
C ARG A 56 -3.45 17.66 9.29
N ILE A 57 -3.66 18.63 8.41
CA ILE A 57 -3.63 18.47 6.96
C ILE A 57 -2.61 19.44 6.36
N LYS A 58 -1.83 18.96 5.41
CA LYS A 58 -0.98 19.76 4.55
C LYS A 58 -1.67 19.89 3.20
N LEU A 59 -2.03 21.11 2.82
CA LEU A 59 -2.57 21.41 1.51
C LEU A 59 -1.46 21.56 0.47
N SER A 60 -1.83 21.34 -0.79
CA SER A 60 -0.92 21.37 -1.92
C SER A 60 -1.72 21.74 -3.16
N GLU A 61 -1.11 22.47 -4.09
CA GLU A 61 -1.72 22.73 -5.41
C GLU A 61 -2.03 21.41 -6.12
N ASP A 62 -1.09 20.46 -6.05
CA ASP A 62 -1.31 19.08 -6.46
C ASP A 62 -2.13 18.33 -5.40
N VAL A 63 -3.40 18.07 -5.71
CA VAL A 63 -4.35 17.31 -4.90
C VAL A 63 -3.80 15.96 -4.44
N SER A 64 -2.97 15.28 -5.25
CA SER A 64 -2.38 13.99 -4.91
C SER A 64 -1.36 14.07 -3.77
N LYS A 65 -0.85 15.28 -3.48
CA LYS A 65 0.12 15.57 -2.40
C LYS A 65 -0.54 16.12 -1.14
N VAL A 66 -1.86 16.20 -1.09
CA VAL A 66 -2.60 16.53 0.13
C VAL A 66 -2.49 15.35 1.10
N SER A 67 -2.13 15.63 2.35
CA SER A 67 -1.99 14.58 3.36
C SER A 67 -3.34 14.12 3.90
N ILE A 68 -3.51 12.82 4.13
CA ILE A 68 -4.70 12.32 4.85
C ILE A 68 -4.50 12.57 6.36
N PRO A 69 -5.40 13.33 7.03
CA PRO A 69 -5.24 13.75 8.42
C PRO A 69 -5.52 12.61 9.41
N CYS A 70 -5.37 12.92 10.71
CA CYS A 70 -5.64 12.11 11.90
C CYS A 70 -4.87 10.79 12.03
N LYS A 71 -4.89 10.20 13.23
CA LYS A 71 -4.45 8.82 13.43
C LYS A 71 -5.40 7.86 12.69
N LYS A 72 -4.83 6.83 12.05
CA LYS A 72 -5.54 5.92 11.14
C LYS A 72 -5.21 4.47 11.42
N ARG A 73 -6.17 3.60 11.08
CA ARG A 73 -6.00 2.15 10.95
C ARG A 73 -6.18 1.78 9.48
N SER A 74 -5.51 0.72 9.03
CA SER A 74 -5.63 0.25 7.65
C SER A 74 -5.95 -1.24 7.62
N TYR A 75 -6.81 -1.61 6.69
CA TYR A 75 -7.32 -2.97 6.54
C TYR A 75 -7.29 -3.39 5.09
N ARG A 76 -7.01 -4.66 4.85
CA ARG A 76 -7.17 -5.32 3.55
C ARG A 76 -8.49 -6.07 3.52
N LEU A 77 -9.31 -5.77 2.52
CA LEU A 77 -10.61 -6.40 2.29
C LEU A 77 -10.48 -7.46 1.20
N TYR A 78 -10.87 -8.69 1.52
CA TYR A 78 -10.79 -9.82 0.60
C TYR A 78 -12.16 -10.16 0.01
N GLY A 79 -12.16 -10.57 -1.26
CA GLY A 79 -13.35 -11.02 -1.98
C GLY A 79 -13.69 -12.48 -1.73
N LYS A 80 -14.78 -12.95 -2.36
CA LYS A 80 -15.22 -14.35 -2.31
C LYS A 80 -14.19 -15.34 -2.86
N GLU A 81 -13.42 -14.91 -3.85
CA GLU A 81 -12.37 -15.70 -4.48
C GLU A 81 -11.08 -15.75 -3.64
N GLY A 82 -11.04 -15.10 -2.47
CA GLY A 82 -9.89 -15.12 -1.57
C GLY A 82 -8.77 -14.14 -1.93
N TYR A 83 -8.89 -13.39 -3.02
CA TYR A 83 -7.95 -12.32 -3.40
C TYR A 83 -8.23 -11.00 -2.66
N PRO A 84 -7.20 -10.19 -2.36
CA PRO A 84 -7.35 -8.80 -1.93
C PRO A 84 -8.08 -7.95 -2.98
N LEU A 85 -9.09 -7.18 -2.57
CA LEU A 85 -9.85 -6.30 -3.46
C LEU A 85 -9.45 -4.83 -3.33
N VAL A 86 -9.21 -4.39 -2.09
CA VAL A 86 -8.92 -3.00 -1.73
C VAL A 86 -8.27 -2.96 -0.34
N ASP A 87 -7.31 -2.06 -0.17
CA ASP A 87 -6.85 -1.64 1.15
C ASP A 87 -7.60 -0.36 1.55
N ILE A 88 -8.23 -0.36 2.71
CA ILE A 88 -9.04 0.75 3.23
C ILE A 88 -8.42 1.34 4.49
N MET A 89 -8.31 2.66 4.54
CA MET A 89 -7.97 3.42 5.74
C MET A 89 -9.24 3.91 6.45
N THR A 90 -9.25 3.79 7.77
CA THR A 90 -10.27 4.37 8.65
C THR A 90 -9.59 5.26 9.69
N GLY A 91 -10.31 6.21 10.27
CA GLY A 91 -9.87 6.89 11.48
C GLY A 91 -9.71 5.91 12.64
N GLU A 92 -8.85 6.25 13.59
CA GLU A 92 -8.55 5.42 14.78
C GLU A 92 -9.82 5.02 15.56
N ASN A 93 -10.76 5.95 15.69
CA ASN A 93 -11.98 5.79 16.48
C ASN A 93 -13.16 5.18 15.68
N GLU A 94 -12.93 4.76 14.45
CA GLU A 94 -13.95 4.06 13.65
C GLU A 94 -13.97 2.57 14.01
N PRO A 95 -15.16 1.92 14.01
CA PRO A 95 -15.22 0.48 14.12
C PRO A 95 -14.47 -0.17 12.95
N PRO A 96 -13.73 -1.27 13.18
CA PRO A 96 -13.09 -1.99 12.09
C PRO A 96 -14.15 -2.52 11.10
N PRO A 97 -13.83 -2.60 9.80
CA PRO A 97 -14.68 -3.29 8.83
C PRO A 97 -14.95 -4.73 9.27
N LYS A 98 -16.15 -5.23 9.03
CA LYS A 98 -16.57 -6.58 9.42
C LYS A 98 -16.86 -7.44 8.22
N VAL A 99 -16.59 -8.74 8.37
CA VAL A 99 -16.92 -9.75 7.37
C VAL A 99 -18.44 -9.78 7.14
N GLY A 100 -18.86 -9.84 5.88
CA GLY A 100 -20.28 -9.88 5.50
C GLY A 100 -21.00 -8.52 5.57
N GLU A 101 -20.41 -7.49 6.17
CA GLU A 101 -21.00 -6.16 6.23
C GLU A 101 -20.54 -5.29 5.06
N ARG A 102 -21.50 -4.67 4.36
CA ARG A 102 -21.22 -3.81 3.21
C ARG A 102 -20.57 -2.50 3.67
N ILE A 103 -19.43 -2.15 3.07
CA ILE A 103 -18.71 -0.90 3.32
C ILE A 103 -18.50 -0.13 2.01
N LEU A 104 -18.64 1.20 2.08
CA LEU A 104 -18.32 2.10 0.96
C LEU A 104 -16.83 2.46 1.01
N CYS A 105 -16.07 2.05 -0.01
CA CYS A 105 -14.67 2.40 -0.21
C CYS A 105 -14.58 3.56 -1.20
N ARG A 106 -13.97 4.68 -0.78
CA ARG A 106 -13.84 5.88 -1.62
C ARG A 106 -12.37 6.17 -1.89
N HIS A 107 -12.03 6.54 -3.12
CA HIS A 107 -10.74 7.17 -3.38
C HIS A 107 -10.68 8.50 -2.61
N PRO A 108 -9.58 8.83 -1.91
CA PRO A 108 -9.52 9.99 -1.03
C PRO A 108 -9.71 11.33 -1.75
N PHE A 109 -9.40 11.40 -3.06
CA PHE A 109 -9.39 12.66 -3.82
C PHE A 109 -10.08 12.61 -5.19
N ASN A 110 -10.76 11.50 -5.51
CA ASN A 110 -11.45 11.38 -6.79
C ASN A 110 -12.83 10.80 -6.53
N GLU A 111 -13.84 11.67 -6.55
CA GLU A 111 -15.19 11.35 -6.09
C GLU A 111 -15.87 10.26 -6.92
N SER A 112 -15.54 10.21 -8.22
CA SER A 112 -16.07 9.21 -9.15
C SER A 112 -15.53 7.80 -8.88
N LYS A 113 -14.36 7.68 -8.23
CA LYS A 113 -13.73 6.40 -7.90
C LYS A 113 -14.20 5.92 -6.53
N ARG A 114 -15.31 5.18 -6.52
CA ARG A 114 -15.89 4.59 -5.31
C ARG A 114 -16.55 3.24 -5.61
N ALA A 115 -16.56 2.35 -4.63
CA ALA A 115 -17.18 1.04 -4.75
C ALA A 115 -17.70 0.54 -3.40
N TYR A 116 -18.80 -0.22 -3.42
CA TYR A 116 -19.20 -1.00 -2.27
C TYR A 116 -18.45 -2.34 -2.27
N VAL A 117 -18.00 -2.75 -1.09
CA VAL A 117 -17.35 -4.05 -0.86
C VAL A 117 -18.08 -4.78 0.26
N VAL A 118 -18.30 -6.08 0.08
CA VAL A 118 -18.77 -6.99 1.14
C VAL A 118 -17.63 -8.00 1.40
N PRO A 119 -16.73 -7.71 2.35
CA PRO A 119 -15.52 -8.50 2.53
C PRO A 119 -15.87 -9.89 3.07
N GLN A 120 -15.16 -10.90 2.57
CA GLN A 120 -15.22 -12.28 3.11
C GLN A 120 -14.12 -12.55 4.14
N LYS A 121 -13.07 -11.72 4.12
CA LYS A 121 -12.03 -11.65 5.15
C LYS A 121 -11.60 -10.19 5.28
N VAL A 122 -11.31 -9.80 6.51
CA VAL A 122 -10.73 -8.49 6.85
C VAL A 122 -9.42 -8.75 7.57
N GLU A 123 -8.35 -8.10 7.13
CA GLU A 123 -7.03 -8.17 7.76
C GLU A 123 -6.56 -6.78 8.13
N GLU A 124 -6.23 -6.54 9.40
CA GLU A 124 -5.57 -5.31 9.81
C GLU A 124 -4.09 -5.34 9.41
N LEU A 125 -3.62 -4.27 8.75
CA LEU A 125 -2.30 -4.24 8.12
C LEU A 125 -1.20 -3.72 9.06
N LEU A 126 -1.55 -2.85 10.00
CA LEU A 126 -0.59 -2.25 10.94
C LEU A 126 -0.58 -3.01 12.27
N LYS A 127 0.56 -3.62 12.59
CA LYS A 127 0.84 -4.19 13.91
C LYS A 127 1.74 -3.24 14.69
N CYS A 128 1.38 -2.92 15.94
CA CYS A 128 2.25 -2.16 16.83
C CYS A 128 3.38 -3.07 17.35
N TYR A 129 4.63 -2.79 16.97
CA TYR A 129 5.80 -3.52 17.49
C TYR A 129 6.44 -2.87 18.72
N TRP A 130 6.33 -1.55 18.82
CA TRP A 130 6.81 -0.79 19.96
C TRP A 130 5.82 0.33 20.29
N PRO A 131 5.24 0.36 21.50
CA PRO A 131 4.28 1.39 21.89
C PRO A 131 4.90 2.75 22.21
N GLY A 132 6.22 2.91 22.05
CA GLY A 132 6.92 4.19 22.25
C GLY A 132 7.30 4.51 23.69
N SER A 133 7.13 3.57 24.62
CA SER A 133 7.52 3.71 26.02
C SER A 133 8.45 2.57 26.43
N SER A 134 9.41 2.84 27.33
CA SER A 134 10.45 1.87 27.75
C SER A 134 9.94 0.85 28.77
N ASP A 135 8.86 1.19 29.47
CA ASP A 135 8.15 0.37 30.46
C ASP A 135 7.27 -0.72 29.84
N LYS A 136 6.93 -0.60 28.55
CA LYS A 136 6.11 -1.58 27.84
C LYS A 136 6.96 -2.53 27.02
N ARG A 137 6.63 -3.82 27.12
CA ARG A 137 7.28 -4.88 26.34
C ARG A 137 7.12 -4.62 24.83
N ARG A 138 8.20 -4.83 24.09
CA ARG A 138 8.22 -4.82 22.62
C ARG A 138 7.75 -6.17 22.09
N GLU A 139 7.10 -6.15 20.94
CA GLU A 139 6.81 -7.38 20.20
C GLU A 139 8.09 -7.92 19.55
N ASP A 140 8.21 -9.24 19.49
CA ASP A 140 9.32 -9.90 18.80
C ASP A 140 9.17 -9.73 17.28
N LEU A 141 10.30 -9.47 16.60
CA LEU A 141 10.33 -9.38 15.15
C LEU A 141 10.22 -10.78 14.53
N PRO A 142 9.51 -10.93 13.40
CA PRO A 142 9.46 -12.20 12.68
C PRO A 142 10.85 -12.57 12.16
N THR A 143 11.11 -13.88 12.00
CA THR A 143 12.37 -14.32 11.42
C THR A 143 12.46 -14.00 9.92
N LEU A 144 13.66 -14.06 9.35
CA LEU A 144 13.84 -13.91 7.90
C LEU A 144 13.06 -14.97 7.11
N LYS A 145 12.99 -16.21 7.64
CA LYS A 145 12.23 -17.30 7.02
C LYS A 145 10.75 -16.98 6.99
N ASP A 146 10.16 -16.59 8.12
CA ASP A 146 8.74 -16.24 8.21
C ASP A 146 8.40 -15.04 7.31
N THR A 147 9.29 -14.05 7.26
CA THR A 147 9.12 -12.87 6.41
C THR A 147 9.14 -13.24 4.92
N ARG A 148 10.05 -14.13 4.50
CA ARG A 148 10.13 -14.65 3.13
C ARG A 148 8.88 -15.46 2.76
N GLU A 149 8.47 -16.39 3.63
CA GLU A 149 7.29 -17.22 3.41
C GLU A 149 6.02 -16.38 3.33
N ARG A 150 5.89 -15.36 4.19
CA ARG A 150 4.80 -14.38 4.13
C ARG A 150 4.80 -13.64 2.78
N CYS A 151 5.96 -13.17 2.31
CA CYS A 151 6.06 -12.46 1.05
C CYS A 151 5.58 -13.33 -0.12
N ILE A 152 6.11 -14.55 -0.25
CA ILE A 152 5.73 -15.50 -1.30
C ILE A 152 4.21 -15.77 -1.26
N LYS A 153 3.68 -16.11 -0.09
CA LYS A 153 2.24 -16.37 0.08
C LYS A 153 1.37 -15.17 -0.31
N GLN A 154 1.79 -13.95 0.04
CA GLN A 154 1.04 -12.75 -0.32
C GLN A 154 1.07 -12.48 -1.83
N LEU A 155 2.20 -12.72 -2.50
CA LEU A 155 2.31 -12.60 -3.96
C LEU A 155 1.43 -13.62 -4.68
N GLU A 156 1.40 -14.87 -4.22
CA GLU A 156 0.53 -15.93 -4.76
C GLU A 156 -0.96 -15.62 -4.54
N GLN A 157 -1.30 -14.93 -3.45
CA GLN A 157 -2.66 -14.51 -3.13
C GLN A 157 -3.08 -13.23 -3.85
N MET A 158 -2.22 -12.56 -4.62
CA MET A 158 -2.63 -11.39 -5.41
C MET A 158 -3.31 -11.82 -6.69
N ARG A 159 -4.31 -11.05 -7.13
CA ARG A 159 -4.96 -11.28 -8.41
C ARG A 159 -3.93 -11.08 -9.55
N PRO A 160 -3.87 -11.98 -10.56
CA PRO A 160 -2.82 -11.95 -11.58
C PRO A 160 -2.70 -10.63 -12.38
N ASP A 161 -3.79 -9.87 -12.52
CA ASP A 161 -3.77 -8.59 -13.23
C ASP A 161 -3.02 -7.48 -12.49
N HIS A 162 -2.87 -7.59 -11.17
CA HIS A 162 -1.98 -6.72 -10.39
C HIS A 162 -0.51 -7.12 -10.52
N MET A 163 -0.24 -8.40 -10.79
CA MET A 163 1.11 -8.99 -10.80
C MET A 163 1.74 -9.02 -12.19
N ARG A 164 0.97 -8.79 -13.25
CA ARG A 164 1.51 -8.77 -14.62
C ARG A 164 2.52 -7.63 -14.78
N ARG A 165 3.59 -7.91 -15.51
CA ARG A 165 4.66 -6.94 -15.77
C ARG A 165 4.18 -5.75 -16.61
N LEU A 166 3.46 -6.03 -17.70
CA LEU A 166 3.04 -4.99 -18.65
C LEU A 166 1.67 -4.46 -18.26
N ASN A 167 1.60 -3.14 -18.04
CA ASN A 167 0.37 -2.41 -17.71
C ASN A 167 -0.42 -3.05 -16.55
N PRO A 168 0.18 -3.31 -15.37
CA PRO A 168 -0.55 -3.89 -14.24
C PRO A 168 -1.79 -3.06 -13.88
N THR A 169 -2.88 -3.73 -13.53
CA THR A 169 -4.06 -3.04 -13.00
C THR A 169 -3.67 -2.34 -11.69
N PRO A 170 -3.92 -1.03 -11.53
CA PRO A 170 -3.65 -0.36 -10.25
C PRO A 170 -4.44 -0.99 -9.11
N TYR A 171 -3.75 -1.30 -8.01
CA TYR A 171 -4.40 -1.79 -6.79
C TYR A 171 -5.15 -0.64 -6.09
N LYS A 172 -6.33 -0.94 -5.56
CA LYS A 172 -7.19 0.07 -4.94
C LYS A 172 -6.75 0.35 -3.51
N VAL A 173 -6.46 1.62 -3.23
CA VAL A 173 -6.32 2.15 -1.87
C VAL A 173 -7.43 3.17 -1.65
N SER A 174 -8.17 3.03 -0.56
CA SER A 174 -9.37 3.81 -0.29
C SER A 174 -9.42 4.29 1.16
N VAL A 175 -10.35 5.20 1.44
CA VAL A 175 -10.73 5.66 2.77
C VAL A 175 -12.18 5.27 3.05
N SER A 176 -12.56 5.13 4.32
CA SER A 176 -13.95 5.00 4.73
C SER A 176 -14.75 6.25 4.35
N ALA A 177 -16.08 6.13 4.30
CA ALA A 177 -16.95 7.28 4.05
C ALA A 177 -16.74 8.39 5.10
N LYS A 178 -16.65 8.02 6.37
CA LYS A 178 -16.44 8.98 7.46
C LYS A 178 -15.08 9.69 7.36
N LEU A 179 -14.01 8.96 7.03
CA LEU A 179 -12.69 9.56 6.83
C LEU A 179 -12.66 10.43 5.56
N TYR A 180 -13.33 10.02 4.48
CA TYR A 180 -13.50 10.84 3.27
C TYR A 180 -14.16 12.19 3.60
N ASP A 181 -15.30 12.16 4.27
CA ASP A 181 -16.05 13.37 4.62
C ASP A 181 -15.21 14.27 5.55
N PHE A 182 -14.47 13.66 6.48
CA PHE A 182 -13.55 14.39 7.37
C PHE A 182 -12.37 15.04 6.64
N ILE A 183 -11.77 14.37 5.65
CA ILE A 183 -10.71 14.95 4.80
C ILE A 183 -11.23 16.21 4.11
N HIS A 184 -12.41 16.14 3.47
CA HIS A 184 -12.95 17.25 2.69
C HIS A 184 -13.43 18.39 3.58
N PHE A 185 -14.00 18.08 4.75
CA PHE A 185 -14.32 19.07 5.77
C PHE A 185 -13.07 19.85 6.21
N LEU A 186 -12.00 19.13 6.58
CA LEU A 186 -10.78 19.79 7.05
C LEU A 186 -10.07 20.54 5.92
N TRP A 187 -10.09 20.01 4.69
CA TRP A 187 -9.58 20.73 3.53
C TRP A 187 -10.29 22.07 3.36
N LEU A 188 -11.62 22.08 3.28
CA LEU A 188 -12.39 23.30 3.04
C LEU A 188 -12.16 24.36 4.12
N ASN A 189 -11.96 23.95 5.37
CA ASN A 189 -11.68 24.87 6.48
C ASN A 189 -10.27 25.48 6.43
N GLU A 190 -9.30 24.77 5.88
CA GLU A 190 -7.88 25.19 5.86
C GLU A 190 -7.48 25.82 4.51
N ALA A 191 -8.31 25.65 3.48
CA ALA A 191 -8.06 26.24 2.17
C ALA A 191 -8.18 27.77 2.26
N PRO A 192 -7.18 28.52 1.75
CA PRO A 192 -7.23 29.97 1.77
C PRO A 192 -8.42 30.46 0.94
N VAL A 193 -9.21 31.37 1.51
CA VAL A 193 -10.29 32.08 0.80
C VAL A 193 -9.72 33.38 0.27
N GLY A 194 -9.74 33.55 -1.05
CA GLY A 194 -9.36 34.82 -1.68
C GLY A 194 -10.52 35.83 -1.61
N GLU A 195 -10.20 37.08 -1.32
CA GLU A 195 -11.11 38.20 -1.54
C GLU A 195 -10.93 38.71 -2.97
N LEU A 196 -12.03 38.81 -3.73
CA LEU A 196 -12.03 39.43 -5.05
C LEU A 196 -12.33 40.93 -4.87
N GLN A 197 -11.42 41.79 -5.35
CA GLN A 197 -11.61 43.24 -5.44
C GLN A 197 -12.10 43.63 -6.84
#